data_AF-A0A817C9K8-F1
#
_entry.id   AF-A0A817C9K8-F1
#
_cell.length_a   1.000
_cell.length_b   1.000
_cell.length_c   1.000
_cell.angle_alpha   90.00
_cell.angle_beta   90.00
_cell.angle_gamma   90.00
#
_symmetry.space_group_name_H-M   'P 1'
#
loop_
_entity.id
_entity.type
_entity.pdbx_description
1 polymer ?
#
loop_
_entity_poly.entity_id
_entity_poly.type
_entity_poly.pdbx_seq_one_letter_code
_entity_poly.pdbx_strand_id
1 'polypeptide(L)'
;MHRFIFFILCFAIIHLNYACYITNCPIGGKRNLQFDNNLRSHQCPQCGLTGQCFGPSICCTSLACRIGHQSDIRQCSMENRHVIPCEIKTPICSAVPNGRCAANGVCCGTESCQMDKNCIMVSNQESDSSREERLSQPEIILFE
;
A
#
# COMPACT_ATOMS: atom_id res chain seq x y z
N MET A 1 15.96 -23.13 53.27
CA MET A 1 15.66 -23.80 51.99
C MET A 1 14.76 -22.96 51.09
N HIS A 2 13.59 -22.49 51.54
CA HIS A 2 12.66 -21.68 50.72
C HIS A 2 13.25 -20.39 50.12
N ARG A 3 14.08 -19.66 50.87
CA ARG A 3 14.75 -18.45 50.36
C ARG A 3 15.76 -18.77 49.24
N PHE A 4 16.45 -19.90 49.35
CA PHE A 4 17.42 -20.36 48.36
C PHE A 4 16.72 -20.78 47.06
N ILE A 5 15.58 -21.49 47.17
CA ILE A 5 14.75 -21.89 46.04
C ILE A 5 14.21 -20.66 45.30
N PHE A 6 13.78 -19.63 46.04
CA PHE A 6 13.32 -18.37 45.44
C PHE A 6 14.41 -17.69 44.61
N PHE A 7 15.63 -17.59 45.14
CA PHE A 7 16.75 -17.00 44.39
C PHE A 7 17.05 -17.80 43.11
N ILE A 8 17.09 -19.13 43.19
CA ILE A 8 17.33 -19.99 42.01
C ILE A 8 16.24 -19.80 40.94
N LEU A 9 14.97 -19.72 41.34
CA LEU A 9 13.86 -19.44 40.43
C LEU A 9 13.99 -18.07 39.75
N CYS A 10 14.32 -17.02 40.51
CA CYS A 10 14.53 -15.69 39.95
C CYS A 10 15.68 -15.67 38.94
N PHE A 11 16.82 -16.29 39.25
CA PHE A 11 17.94 -16.40 38.32
C PHE A 11 17.56 -17.17 37.05
N ALA A 12 16.83 -18.29 37.18
CA ALA A 12 16.37 -19.06 36.03
C ALA A 12 15.46 -18.25 35.09
N ILE A 13 14.53 -17.47 35.64
CA ILE A 13 13.63 -16.60 34.85
C ILE A 13 14.43 -15.52 34.11
N ILE A 14 15.41 -14.89 34.75
CA ILE A 14 16.25 -13.86 34.12
C ILE A 14 17.06 -14.46 32.95
N HIS A 15 17.64 -15.65 33.15
CA HIS A 15 18.40 -16.34 32.10
C HIS A 15 17.53 -16.78 30.91
N LEU A 16 16.31 -17.26 31.15
CA LEU A 16 15.35 -17.60 30.09
C LEU A 16 14.95 -16.38 29.26
N ASN A 17 14.73 -15.22 29.91
CA ASN A 17 14.44 -13.98 29.20
C ASN A 17 15.62 -13.50 28.36
N TYR A 18 16.85 -13.69 28.83
CA TYR A 18 18.06 -13.32 28.09
C TYR A 18 18.28 -14.22 26.86
N ALA A 19 17.91 -15.50 26.93
CA ALA A 19 17.97 -16.43 25.80
C ALA A 19 16.88 -16.18 24.74
N CYS A 20 15.71 -15.65 25.14
CA CYS A 20 14.68 -15.18 24.21
C CYS A 20 14.89 -13.73 23.74
N TYR A 21 15.89 -13.02 24.28
CA TYR A 21 16.24 -11.70 23.79
C TYR A 21 17.03 -11.86 22.49
N ILE A 22 16.35 -11.61 21.37
CA ILE A 22 16.96 -11.67 20.03
C ILE A 22 18.00 -10.52 19.93
N THR A 23 19.25 -10.82 20.28
CA THR A 23 20.40 -9.90 20.20
C THR A 23 21.05 -9.91 18.81
N ASN A 24 20.83 -10.97 18.04
CA ASN A 24 21.30 -11.13 16.66
C ASN A 24 20.19 -10.79 15.66
N CYS A 25 19.52 -9.66 15.83
CA CYS A 25 18.85 -9.08 14.69
C CYS A 25 19.94 -8.66 13.70
N PRO A 26 19.98 -9.18 12.46
CA PRO A 26 20.91 -8.68 11.46
C PRO A 26 20.75 -7.16 11.35
N ILE A 27 21.86 -6.46 11.09
CA ILE A 27 21.84 -5.05 10.69
C ILE A 27 20.85 -4.95 9.52
N GLY A 28 19.64 -4.46 9.81
CA GLY A 28 18.51 -4.71 8.91
C GLY A 28 17.11 -4.70 9.50
N GLY A 29 16.92 -4.82 10.83
CA GLY A 29 15.59 -5.05 11.41
C GLY A 29 14.49 -4.11 10.90
N LYS A 30 13.56 -4.59 10.04
CA LYS A 30 12.41 -3.96 9.35
C LYS A 30 12.53 -2.53 8.78
N ARG A 31 13.53 -1.74 9.17
CA ARG A 31 13.70 -0.31 8.89
C ARG A 31 15.17 0.06 8.65
N ASN A 32 16.12 -0.85 8.89
CA ASN A 32 17.53 -0.58 8.62
C ASN A 32 17.89 -1.13 7.23
N LEU A 33 17.16 -0.68 6.20
CA LEU A 33 17.61 -0.82 4.83
C LEU A 33 18.89 0.02 4.71
N GLN A 34 20.05 -0.61 4.86
CA GLN A 34 21.25 -0.10 4.22
C GLN A 34 20.91 -0.04 2.74
N PHE A 35 20.65 1.19 2.29
CA PHE A 35 20.32 1.55 0.93
C PHE A 35 21.52 1.17 0.07
N ASP A 36 21.57 -0.08 -0.38
CA ASP A 36 22.30 -0.37 -1.60
C ASP A 36 21.60 0.45 -2.67
N ASN A 37 22.31 1.40 -3.28
CA ASN A 37 21.77 2.30 -4.30
C ASN A 37 21.24 1.54 -5.54
N ASN A 38 21.40 0.21 -5.58
CA ASN A 38 20.84 -0.69 -6.59
C ASN A 38 19.47 -1.30 -6.23
N LEU A 39 18.98 -1.12 -5.00
CA LEU A 39 17.66 -1.61 -4.59
C LEU A 39 16.57 -0.65 -5.09
N ARG A 40 16.02 -0.95 -6.28
CA ARG A 40 14.92 -0.18 -6.87
C ARG A 40 13.61 -0.51 -6.16
N SER A 41 12.84 0.51 -5.80
CA SER A 41 11.44 0.35 -5.37
C SER A 41 10.64 -0.33 -6.47
N HIS A 42 9.80 -1.30 -6.10
CA HIS A 42 8.84 -1.90 -7.03
C HIS A 42 7.51 -1.17 -6.98
N GLN A 43 6.71 -1.31 -8.03
CA GLN A 43 5.33 -0.83 -8.01
C GLN A 43 4.52 -1.70 -7.05
N CYS A 44 3.65 -1.09 -6.25
CA CYS A 44 2.77 -1.85 -5.36
C CYS A 44 1.94 -2.91 -6.13
N PRO A 45 1.48 -3.98 -5.48
CA PRO A 45 0.72 -5.02 -6.17
C PRO A 45 -0.64 -4.52 -6.63
N GLN A 46 -1.11 -5.08 -7.74
CA GLN A 46 -2.48 -4.90 -8.21
C GLN A 46 -3.46 -5.70 -7.35
N CYS A 47 -4.71 -5.22 -7.30
CA CYS A 47 -5.81 -5.85 -6.59
C CYS A 47 -7.10 -5.68 -7.40
N GLY A 48 -7.98 -6.69 -7.38
CA GLY A 48 -9.14 -6.73 -8.28
C GLY A 48 -8.76 -6.70 -9.77
N LEU A 49 -9.62 -6.13 -10.62
CA LEU A 49 -9.41 -6.08 -12.07
C LEU A 49 -8.43 -4.97 -12.49
N THR A 50 -8.65 -3.75 -12.00
CA THR A 50 -7.90 -2.54 -12.38
C THR A 50 -7.45 -1.72 -11.17
N GLY A 51 -7.40 -2.36 -10.00
CA GLY A 51 -7.07 -1.71 -8.74
C GLY A 51 -5.59 -1.81 -8.37
N GLN A 52 -5.18 -0.90 -7.50
CA GLN A 52 -3.84 -0.76 -6.96
C GLN A 52 -3.93 -0.78 -5.43
N CYS A 53 -3.04 -1.50 -4.77
CA CYS A 53 -2.96 -1.51 -3.32
C CYS A 53 -2.35 -0.21 -2.78
N PHE A 54 -3.04 0.44 -1.84
CA PHE A 54 -2.55 1.62 -1.09
C PHE A 54 -2.17 1.30 0.36
N GLY A 55 -2.62 0.16 0.86
CA GLY A 55 -2.32 -0.35 2.19
C GLY A 55 -2.70 -1.83 2.29
N PRO A 56 -2.39 -2.52 3.40
CA PRO A 56 -2.63 -3.96 3.55
C PRO A 56 -4.11 -4.34 3.46
N SER A 57 -5.01 -3.39 3.72
CA SER A 57 -6.47 -3.53 3.69
C SER A 57 -7.15 -2.52 2.76
N ILE A 58 -6.41 -1.88 1.83
CA ILE A 58 -6.93 -0.82 0.95
C ILE A 58 -6.58 -1.12 -0.51
N CYS A 59 -7.62 -1.25 -1.33
CA CYS A 59 -7.52 -1.42 -2.78
C CYS A 59 -8.31 -0.33 -3.49
N CYS A 60 -7.69 0.41 -4.41
CA CYS A 60 -8.32 1.52 -5.13
C CYS A 60 -8.21 1.35 -6.64
N THR A 61 -9.33 1.58 -7.33
CA THR A 61 -9.38 1.78 -8.78
C THR A 61 -9.45 3.28 -9.07
N SER A 62 -9.41 3.69 -10.35
CA SER A 62 -9.61 5.09 -10.74
C SER A 62 -10.95 5.68 -10.28
N LEU A 63 -11.95 4.82 -10.05
CA LEU A 63 -13.32 5.22 -9.71
C LEU A 63 -13.62 5.16 -8.22
N ALA A 64 -13.10 4.16 -7.50
CA ALA A 64 -13.47 3.94 -6.10
C ALA A 64 -12.41 3.15 -5.32
N CYS A 65 -12.45 3.30 -4.00
CA CYS A 65 -11.62 2.56 -3.05
C CYS A 65 -12.46 1.59 -2.21
N ARG A 66 -11.91 0.40 -1.95
CA ARG A 66 -12.46 -0.59 -1.02
C ARG A 66 -11.51 -0.75 0.16
N ILE A 67 -12.07 -0.73 1.37
CA ILE A 67 -11.33 -0.85 2.63
C ILE A 67 -11.88 -2.06 3.40
N GLY A 68 -10.99 -2.93 3.88
CA GLY A 68 -11.34 -4.06 4.74
C GLY A 68 -10.72 -5.39 4.32
N HIS A 69 -11.26 -6.49 4.87
CA HIS A 69 -10.74 -7.85 4.67
C HIS A 69 -11.60 -8.66 3.67
N GLN A 70 -11.73 -8.17 2.44
CA GLN A 70 -12.37 -8.91 1.34
C GLN A 70 -11.35 -9.75 0.57
N SER A 71 -11.82 -10.76 -0.19
CA SER A 71 -10.98 -11.63 -1.03
C SER A 71 -10.04 -10.84 -1.93
N ASP A 72 -10.54 -9.76 -2.50
CA ASP A 72 -9.87 -8.95 -3.52
C ASP A 72 -8.72 -8.10 -2.94
N ILE A 73 -8.66 -7.95 -1.61
CA ILE A 73 -7.68 -7.13 -0.88
C ILE A 73 -6.56 -8.00 -0.29
N ARG A 74 -6.71 -9.33 -0.29
CA ARG A 74 -5.71 -10.27 0.28
C ARG A 74 -4.32 -10.09 -0.33
N GLN A 75 -4.24 -9.76 -1.62
CA GLN A 75 -2.98 -9.53 -2.30
C GLN A 75 -2.20 -8.35 -1.69
N CYS A 76 -2.90 -7.30 -1.23
CA CYS A 76 -2.26 -6.14 -0.60
C CYS A 76 -1.57 -6.49 0.71
N SER A 77 -2.11 -7.45 1.48
CA SER A 77 -1.47 -7.91 2.72
C SER A 77 -0.17 -8.70 2.48
N MET A 78 0.02 -9.26 1.28
CA MET A 78 1.26 -9.94 0.93
C MET A 78 2.42 -8.97 0.74
N GLU A 79 2.15 -7.69 0.46
CA GLU A 79 3.19 -6.67 0.35
C GLU A 79 4.02 -6.54 1.63
N ASN A 80 3.40 -6.76 2.80
CA ASN A 80 4.09 -6.76 4.10
C ASN A 80 5.18 -7.83 4.24
N ARG A 81 5.26 -8.79 3.31
CA ARG A 81 6.30 -9.82 3.26
C ARG A 81 7.51 -9.40 2.42
N HIS A 82 7.40 -8.33 1.64
CA HIS A 82 8.51 -7.78 0.88
C HIS A 82 9.41 -6.92 1.78
N VAL A 83 10.72 -7.05 1.58
CA VAL A 83 11.73 -6.32 2.37
C VAL A 83 11.88 -4.88 1.87
N ILE A 84 11.69 -4.67 0.57
CA ILE A 84 11.76 -3.36 -0.09
C ILE A 84 10.35 -2.80 -0.11
N PRO A 85 10.13 -1.53 0.27
CA PRO A 85 8.81 -0.92 0.17
C PRO A 85 8.44 -0.69 -1.29
N CYS A 86 7.19 -1.03 -1.63
CA CYS A 86 6.63 -0.61 -2.90
C CYS A 86 6.31 0.89 -2.94
N GLU A 87 6.23 1.43 -4.14
CA GLU A 87 5.83 2.82 -4.38
C GLU A 87 4.61 2.90 -5.30
N ILE A 88 3.82 3.96 -5.08
CA ILE A 88 2.67 4.32 -5.90
C ILE A 88 2.98 5.64 -6.61
N LYS A 89 2.95 5.62 -7.94
CA LYS A 89 3.26 6.77 -8.80
C LYS A 89 2.06 7.68 -9.04
N THR A 90 1.30 8.00 -8.01
CA THR A 90 0.18 8.97 -8.11
C THR A 90 0.52 10.27 -7.38
N PRO A 91 -0.10 11.41 -7.73
CA PRO A 91 0.15 12.68 -7.08
C PRO A 91 -0.07 12.62 -5.57
N ILE A 92 0.75 13.38 -4.83
CA ILE A 92 0.62 13.52 -3.37
C ILE A 92 -0.58 14.43 -3.07
N CYS A 93 -1.30 14.11 -2.01
CA CYS A 93 -2.46 14.88 -1.53
C CYS A 93 -2.27 15.32 -0.08
N SER A 94 -3.15 16.21 0.40
CA SER A 94 -2.98 16.89 1.69
C SER A 94 -3.98 16.42 2.74
N ALA A 95 -5.08 15.78 2.34
CA ALA A 95 -6.10 15.31 3.28
C ALA A 95 -5.56 14.22 4.24
N VAL A 96 -4.66 13.36 3.77
CA VAL A 96 -4.02 12.31 4.57
C VAL A 96 -2.50 12.54 4.62
N PRO A 97 -1.84 12.45 5.80
CA PRO A 97 -0.39 12.54 5.89
C PRO A 97 0.31 11.50 5.02
N ASN A 98 1.24 11.94 4.17
CA ASN A 98 1.91 11.10 3.15
C ASN A 98 0.93 10.38 2.21
N GLY A 99 -0.29 10.92 2.08
CA GLY A 99 -1.32 10.36 1.22
C GLY A 99 -1.03 10.60 -0.25
N ARG A 100 -1.59 9.73 -1.08
CA ARG A 100 -1.58 9.91 -2.53
C ARG A 100 -2.98 9.76 -3.10
N CYS A 101 -3.22 10.41 -4.23
CA CYS A 101 -4.49 10.33 -4.92
C CYS A 101 -4.72 8.92 -5.44
N ALA A 102 -5.82 8.31 -5.02
CA ALA A 102 -6.11 6.90 -5.24
C ALA A 102 -7.29 6.69 -6.20
N ALA A 103 -8.27 7.58 -6.14
CA ALA A 103 -9.41 7.63 -7.05
C ALA A 103 -9.84 9.10 -7.25
N ASN A 104 -10.80 9.35 -8.12
CA ASN A 104 -11.30 10.71 -8.38
C ASN A 104 -11.83 11.37 -7.08
N GLY A 105 -11.15 12.42 -6.63
CA GLY A 105 -11.48 13.13 -5.40
C GLY A 105 -11.12 12.40 -4.10
N VAL A 106 -10.37 11.29 -4.16
CA VAL A 106 -10.02 10.46 -2.99
C VAL A 106 -8.51 10.43 -2.77
N CYS A 107 -8.10 10.82 -1.57
CA CYS A 107 -6.73 10.76 -1.06
C CYS A 107 -6.61 9.58 -0.08
N CYS A 108 -5.68 8.66 -0.32
CA CYS A 108 -5.46 7.50 0.56
C CYS A 108 -4.02 7.45 1.09
N GLY A 109 -3.90 7.09 2.36
CA GLY A 109 -2.67 6.60 2.97
C GLY A 109 -2.71 5.08 3.14
N THR A 110 -1.86 4.54 4.01
CA THR A 110 -1.76 3.10 4.28
C THR A 110 -2.90 2.54 5.11
N GLU A 111 -3.59 3.39 5.89
CA GLU A 111 -4.61 2.97 6.86
C GLU A 111 -6.00 3.58 6.61
N SER A 112 -6.07 4.74 5.96
CA SER A 112 -7.32 5.47 5.75
C SER A 112 -7.33 6.21 4.43
N CYS A 113 -8.55 6.55 3.99
CA CYS A 113 -8.82 7.38 2.83
C CYS A 113 -9.75 8.52 3.21
N GLN A 114 -9.55 9.69 2.63
CA GLN A 114 -10.37 10.87 2.82
C GLN A 114 -10.60 11.57 1.48
N MET A 115 -11.72 12.28 1.34
CA MET A 115 -11.97 13.09 0.16
C MET A 115 -10.99 14.28 0.12
N ASP A 116 -10.39 14.52 -1.04
CA ASP A 116 -9.49 15.65 -1.29
C ASP A 116 -9.75 16.24 -2.69
N LYS A 117 -9.98 17.55 -2.75
CA LYS A 117 -10.20 18.28 -4.01
C LYS A 117 -8.93 18.31 -4.88
N ASN A 118 -7.76 18.13 -4.29
CA ASN A 118 -6.49 18.04 -5.02
C ASN A 118 -6.39 16.73 -5.84
N CYS A 119 -7.26 15.75 -5.58
CA CYS A 119 -7.29 14.48 -6.29
C CYS A 119 -8.36 14.41 -7.39
N ILE A 120 -8.91 15.56 -7.82
CA ILE A 120 -9.85 15.58 -8.93
C ILE A 120 -9.10 15.18 -10.21
N MET A 121 -9.38 13.97 -10.67
CA MET A 121 -8.86 13.45 -11.92
C MET A 121 -9.78 13.98 -13.02
N VAL A 122 -9.39 15.09 -13.66
CA VAL A 122 -10.07 15.53 -14.87
C VAL A 122 -9.75 14.49 -15.95
N SER A 123 -10.76 13.74 -16.39
CA SER A 123 -10.64 12.89 -17.56
C SER A 123 -10.52 13.79 -18.80
N ASN A 124 -9.34 14.36 -19.02
CA ASN A 124 -8.98 14.89 -20.31
C ASN A 124 -8.82 13.67 -21.23
N GLN A 125 -9.90 13.30 -21.92
CA GLN A 125 -9.75 12.59 -23.19
C GLN A 125 -9.05 13.56 -24.15
N GLU A 126 -7.71 13.62 -24.12
CA GLU A 126 -6.85 14.05 -25.24
C GLU A 126 -5.40 14.25 -24.78
N SER A 127 -4.57 13.24 -25.06
CA SER A 127 -3.24 13.44 -25.66
C SER A 127 -2.64 12.08 -26.02
N ASP A 128 -2.98 11.56 -27.20
CA ASP A 128 -1.91 11.22 -28.13
C ASP A 128 -2.40 11.33 -29.57
N SER A 129 -1.91 12.37 -30.24
CA SER A 129 -2.04 12.55 -31.69
C SER A 129 -1.03 11.63 -32.38
N SER A 130 -1.48 10.62 -33.10
CA SER A 130 -0.94 10.25 -34.42
C SER A 130 -1.59 8.99 -34.98
N ARG A 131 -2.72 9.16 -35.68
CA ARG A 131 -2.96 8.73 -37.07
C ARG A 131 -4.44 8.85 -37.42
N GLU A 132 -4.72 9.72 -38.39
CA GLU A 132 -5.88 9.68 -39.30
C GLU A 132 -6.16 8.22 -39.74
N GLU A 133 -7.39 7.77 -40.03
CA GLU A 133 -8.45 8.43 -40.77
C GLU A 133 -9.71 7.52 -40.79
N ARG A 134 -10.87 8.16 -40.96
CA ARG A 134 -12.18 7.66 -41.46
C ARG A 134 -13.35 7.63 -40.48
N LEU A 135 -13.97 8.81 -40.38
CA LEU A 135 -15.32 9.09 -40.87
C LEU A 135 -16.34 7.94 -40.78
N SER A 136 -17.19 8.00 -39.75
CA SER A 136 -18.59 7.57 -39.82
C SER A 136 -19.41 8.44 -38.88
N GLN A 137 -20.30 9.25 -39.44
CA GLN A 137 -21.30 10.05 -38.73
C GLN A 137 -22.26 9.18 -37.88
N PRO A 138 -22.95 9.79 -36.89
CA PRO A 138 -23.74 9.06 -35.91
C PRO A 138 -25.07 8.59 -36.49
N GLU A 139 -25.41 7.32 -36.28
CA GLU A 139 -26.77 6.84 -36.50
C GLU A 139 -27.58 7.08 -35.21
N ILE A 140 -28.40 8.14 -35.24
CA ILE A 140 -29.47 8.37 -34.28
C ILE A 140 -30.56 7.34 -34.59
N ILE A 141 -30.78 6.39 -33.68
CA ILE A 141 -31.96 5.55 -33.70
C ILE A 141 -32.92 6.09 -32.63
N LEU A 142 -33.89 6.89 -33.09
CA LEU A 142 -35.12 7.20 -32.37
C LEU A 142 -36.18 6.21 -32.90
N PHE A 143 -36.75 5.38 -32.03
CA PHE A 143 -38.00 4.67 -32.33
C PHE A 143 -39.06 5.15 -31.33
N GLU A 144 -40.00 5.93 -31.84
CA GLU A 144 -41.43 5.82 -31.53
C GLU A 144 -42.18 5.74 -32.87
#